data_AF-A0A969B0V9-F1
#
_entry.id   AF-A0A969B0V9-F1
#
_cell.length_a   1.000
_cell.length_b   1.000
_cell.length_c   1.000
_cell.angle_alpha   90.00
_cell.angle_beta   90.00
_cell.angle_gamma   90.00
#
_symmetry.space_group_name_H-M   'P 1'
#
loop_
_entity.id
_entity.type
_entity.pdbx_description
1 polymer ?
#
loop_
_entity_poly.entity_id
_entity_poly.type
_entity_poly.pdbx_seq_one_letter_code
_entity_poly.pdbx_strand_id
1 'polypeptide(L)'
;MLRTLAQQQLTAQTRCRLQLRRALRSLGVSPTRSRLEAWSNLIGSSLGSGARLFHNMEHVLQLCDGCEATASIAPVDGIRILAALFHDLVYVQIDGGLPRATCGLLNPFLLWRDGELYVRGLSCLQRHRSSALVAQIFGFDHCEAQPARLHNELLSALVMVRCLEGWLGWGDLAQAIAAIEATIPFRSQPQGFPHQNPAEQLFLRLHQANSGFDLALGNRTILEAVHRAVAFANCDVESFTRRDPAVFLAYTWRLLPEFNPALRDPQGYGVQDYRRALQQMELFVQRLDANCIFQQFRHSPEPHICQAWQRRAAHNLNVAKLYLRVKLVAIALLEALAPYYSGGGAMADWICSPPGQPAWQEGFGCRNLLSQPLTTPAQQQVLAVAEQGRIGDCSFDLSQSPLAAFLMRSLGFERIDQLYRQAEAVNAPS
;
A
#
# COMPACT_ATOMS: atom_id res chain seq x y z
N MET A 1 23.27 9.40 12.90
CA MET A 1 22.33 8.89 11.89
C MET A 1 22.50 7.39 11.60
N LEU A 2 23.68 6.92 11.14
CA LEU A 2 23.92 5.48 10.85
C LEU A 2 23.74 4.54 12.06
N ARG A 3 24.21 4.93 13.26
CA ARG A 3 23.98 4.14 14.50
C ARG A 3 22.50 4.02 14.87
N THR A 4 21.70 5.06 14.60
CA THR A 4 20.27 5.12 14.92
C THR A 4 19.46 4.21 13.99
N LEU A 5 19.77 4.23 12.68
CA LEU A 5 19.13 3.35 11.69
C LEU A 5 19.49 1.87 11.94
N ALA A 6 20.76 1.57 12.23
CA ALA A 6 21.18 0.22 12.57
C ALA A 6 20.49 -0.29 13.85
N GLN A 7 20.32 0.58 14.86
CA GLN A 7 19.64 0.23 16.10
C GLN A 7 18.13 0.04 15.92
N GLN A 8 17.48 0.87 15.09
CA GLN A 8 16.07 0.72 14.70
C GLN A 8 15.83 -0.56 13.88
N GLN A 9 16.76 -0.91 12.99
CA GLN A 9 16.67 -2.15 12.21
C GLN A 9 16.88 -3.39 13.09
N LEU A 10 17.79 -3.32 14.08
CA LEU A 10 18.02 -4.38 15.05
C LEU A 10 16.82 -4.60 15.97
N THR A 11 16.12 -3.52 16.37
CA THR A 11 14.88 -3.63 17.16
C THR A 11 13.73 -4.17 16.34
N ALA A 12 13.55 -3.72 15.09
CA ALA A 12 12.51 -4.23 14.18
C ALA A 12 12.72 -5.72 13.87
N GLN A 13 13.95 -6.14 13.58
CA GLN A 13 14.29 -7.55 13.35
C GLN A 13 14.01 -8.42 14.59
N THR A 14 14.32 -7.90 15.78
CA THR A 14 14.02 -8.60 17.03
C THR A 14 12.51 -8.72 17.25
N ARG A 15 11.73 -7.65 17.01
CA ARG A 15 10.25 -7.69 17.07
C ARG A 15 9.68 -8.69 16.07
N CYS A 16 10.15 -8.71 14.82
CA CYS A 16 9.74 -9.68 13.81
C CYS A 16 9.91 -11.12 14.31
N ARG A 17 11.08 -11.46 14.85
CA ARG A 17 11.34 -12.80 15.39
C ARG A 17 10.44 -13.13 16.58
N LEU A 18 10.16 -12.16 17.44
CA LEU A 18 9.25 -12.33 18.58
C LEU A 18 7.81 -12.58 18.13
N GLN A 19 7.30 -11.81 17.17
CA GLN A 19 5.96 -11.99 16.60
C GLN A 19 5.84 -13.34 15.89
N LEU A 20 6.84 -13.71 15.07
CA LEU A 20 6.87 -15.02 14.40
C LEU A 20 6.83 -16.17 15.41
N ARG A 21 7.64 -16.08 16.48
CA ARG A 21 7.65 -17.08 17.56
C ARG A 21 6.30 -17.14 18.28
N ARG A 22 5.69 -15.98 18.57
CA ARG A 22 4.38 -15.89 19.23
C ARG A 22 3.31 -16.57 18.38
N ALA A 23 3.28 -16.25 17.09
CA ALA A 23 2.32 -16.80 16.14
C ALA A 23 2.42 -18.33 16.07
N LEU A 24 3.62 -18.85 15.83
CA LEU A 24 3.85 -20.28 15.72
C LEU A 24 3.52 -21.03 17.02
N ARG A 25 3.88 -20.48 18.19
CA ARG A 25 3.52 -21.08 19.48
C ARG A 25 2.02 -21.13 19.71
N SER A 26 1.28 -20.09 19.31
CA SER A 26 -0.19 -20.09 19.42
C SER A 26 -0.86 -21.13 18.53
N LEU A 27 -0.15 -21.59 17.49
CA LEU A 27 -0.56 -22.66 16.58
C LEU A 27 0.05 -24.02 16.96
N GLY A 28 0.60 -24.16 18.18
CA GLY A 28 1.18 -25.41 18.68
C GLY A 28 2.57 -25.75 18.11
N VAL A 29 3.21 -24.84 17.36
CA VAL A 29 4.49 -25.07 16.70
C VAL A 29 5.64 -24.44 17.47
N SER A 30 6.73 -25.19 17.66
CA SER A 30 7.96 -24.70 18.30
C SER A 30 9.20 -25.05 17.47
N PRO A 31 9.56 -24.20 16.48
CA PRO A 31 10.75 -24.42 15.67
C PRO A 31 12.04 -24.18 16.44
N THR A 32 13.14 -24.73 15.93
CA THR A 32 14.47 -24.47 16.48
C THR A 32 14.82 -22.98 16.34
N ARG A 33 15.70 -22.50 17.22
CA ARG A 33 16.19 -21.11 17.17
C ARG A 33 16.76 -20.74 15.79
N SER A 34 17.54 -21.66 15.19
CA SER A 34 18.12 -21.46 13.86
C SER A 34 17.05 -21.30 12.77
N ARG A 35 15.94 -22.06 12.83
CA ARG A 35 14.85 -21.92 11.86
C ARG A 35 14.09 -20.61 12.02
N LEU A 36 13.76 -20.24 13.26
CA LEU A 36 13.14 -18.93 13.54
C LEU A 36 14.01 -17.78 13.05
N GLU A 37 15.33 -17.86 13.26
CA GLU A 37 16.28 -16.85 12.79
C GLU A 37 16.35 -16.78 11.27
N ALA A 38 16.39 -17.92 10.58
CA ALA A 38 16.38 -17.98 9.13
C ALA A 38 15.13 -17.32 8.53
N TRP A 39 13.94 -17.64 9.06
CA TRP A 39 12.69 -17.02 8.59
C TRP A 39 12.62 -15.54 8.92
N SER A 40 12.99 -15.12 10.14
CA SER A 40 13.01 -13.69 10.46
C SER A 40 13.98 -12.93 9.57
N ASN A 41 15.16 -13.51 9.24
CA ASN A 41 16.15 -12.86 8.37
C ASN A 41 15.65 -12.76 6.93
N LEU A 42 14.93 -13.78 6.45
CA LEU A 42 14.25 -13.73 5.16
C LEU A 42 13.22 -12.60 5.11
N ILE A 43 12.38 -12.46 6.15
CA ILE A 43 11.39 -11.38 6.23
C ILE A 43 12.08 -10.01 6.28
N GLY A 44 13.04 -9.84 7.19
CA GLY A 44 13.79 -8.60 7.37
C GLY A 44 14.59 -8.17 6.15
N SER A 45 15.21 -9.10 5.43
CA SER A 45 15.96 -8.77 4.20
C SER A 45 15.05 -8.40 3.04
N SER A 46 13.84 -8.95 2.97
CA SER A 46 12.89 -8.65 1.89
C SER A 46 12.19 -7.31 2.11
N LEU A 47 11.75 -7.03 3.35
CA LEU A 47 11.09 -5.77 3.72
C LEU A 47 12.05 -4.62 4.05
N GLY A 48 13.35 -4.91 4.09
CA GLY A 48 14.42 -3.94 4.39
C GLY A 48 15.09 -3.33 3.17
N SER A 49 14.54 -3.57 1.97
CA SER A 49 15.01 -2.96 0.73
C SER A 49 14.90 -1.44 0.81
N GLY A 50 15.92 -0.70 0.30
CA GLY A 50 15.91 0.76 0.28
C GLY A 50 14.78 1.36 -0.59
N ALA A 51 14.11 0.53 -1.40
CA ALA A 51 12.94 0.91 -2.17
C ALA A 51 11.63 0.85 -1.37
N ARG A 52 11.59 0.08 -0.25
CA ARG A 52 10.40 -0.14 0.59
C ARG A 52 10.26 0.98 1.63
N LEU A 53 9.55 2.05 1.26
CA LEU A 53 9.36 3.22 2.14
C LEU A 53 7.99 3.22 2.82
N PHE A 54 7.01 2.56 2.20
CA PHE A 54 5.70 2.27 2.75
C PHE A 54 5.58 0.78 3.14
N HIS A 55 5.75 -0.14 2.18
CA HIS A 55 5.60 -1.60 2.42
C HIS A 55 6.86 -2.20 3.06
N ASN A 56 7.13 -1.80 4.31
CA ASN A 56 8.36 -2.12 5.04
C ASN A 56 8.09 -2.89 6.35
N MET A 57 9.17 -3.20 7.08
CA MET A 57 9.07 -3.97 8.33
C MET A 57 8.19 -3.29 9.39
N GLU A 58 8.20 -1.97 9.50
CA GLU A 58 7.39 -1.27 10.51
C GLU A 58 5.90 -1.36 10.18
N HIS A 59 5.52 -1.22 8.90
CA HIS A 59 4.14 -1.44 8.42
C HIS A 59 3.63 -2.82 8.84
N VAL A 60 4.38 -3.86 8.50
CA VAL A 60 4.03 -5.24 8.82
C VAL A 60 3.95 -5.49 10.33
N LEU A 61 4.85 -4.91 11.13
CA LEU A 61 4.80 -5.03 12.59
C LEU A 61 3.60 -4.31 13.20
N GLN A 62 3.18 -3.16 12.66
CA GLN A 62 1.94 -2.49 13.08
C GLN A 62 0.72 -3.38 12.82
N LEU A 63 0.69 -4.07 11.68
CA LEU A 63 -0.38 -5.03 11.38
C LEU A 63 -0.39 -6.24 12.32
N CYS A 64 0.77 -6.65 12.84
CA CYS A 64 0.87 -7.71 13.86
C CYS A 64 0.34 -7.26 15.23
N ASP A 65 0.37 -5.96 15.52
CA ASP A 65 -0.20 -5.40 16.73
C ASP A 65 -1.73 -5.17 16.59
N GLY A 66 -2.22 -5.12 15.35
CA GLY A 66 -3.62 -4.90 15.00
C GLY A 66 -3.93 -3.43 14.77
N CYS A 67 -5.19 -3.12 14.45
CA CYS A 67 -5.65 -1.75 14.27
C CYS A 67 -7.00 -1.52 14.92
N GLU A 68 -7.23 -0.27 15.33
CA GLU A 68 -8.41 0.14 16.10
C GLU A 68 -9.70 -0.14 15.34
N ALA A 69 -9.72 0.10 14.03
CA ALA A 69 -10.91 -0.09 13.21
C ALA A 69 -11.42 -1.54 13.21
N THR A 70 -10.53 -2.53 13.34
CA THR A 70 -10.89 -3.96 13.18
C THR A 70 -10.80 -4.77 14.47
N ALA A 71 -10.40 -4.14 15.58
CA ALA A 71 -10.20 -4.81 16.87
C ALA A 71 -11.46 -5.49 17.41
N SER A 72 -12.64 -4.94 17.15
CA SER A 72 -13.94 -5.51 17.55
C SER A 72 -14.48 -6.58 16.61
N ILE A 73 -13.85 -6.79 15.44
CA ILE A 73 -14.34 -7.68 14.38
C ILE A 73 -13.72 -9.07 14.53
N ALA A 74 -12.39 -9.13 14.61
CA ALA A 74 -11.66 -10.37 14.76
C ALA A 74 -10.37 -10.13 15.56
N PRO A 75 -10.08 -10.98 16.57
CA PRO A 75 -8.87 -10.86 17.35
C PRO A 75 -7.63 -11.08 16.48
N VAL A 76 -6.50 -10.50 16.90
CA VAL A 76 -5.21 -10.81 16.29
C VAL A 76 -4.69 -12.13 16.86
N ASP A 77 -4.73 -13.17 16.04
CA ASP A 77 -4.25 -14.51 16.36
C ASP A 77 -2.99 -14.90 15.56
N GLY A 78 -2.49 -16.12 15.78
CA GLY A 78 -1.29 -16.60 15.10
C GLY A 78 -1.40 -16.61 13.58
N ILE A 79 -2.58 -16.93 13.03
CA ILE A 79 -2.81 -16.93 11.58
C ILE A 79 -2.68 -15.51 11.03
N ARG A 80 -3.32 -14.54 11.67
CA ARG A 80 -3.24 -13.12 11.25
C ARG A 80 -1.82 -12.56 11.36
N ILE A 81 -1.08 -12.92 12.42
CA ILE A 81 0.33 -12.48 12.55
C ILE A 81 1.20 -13.09 11.44
N LEU A 82 1.00 -14.37 11.09
CA LEU A 82 1.72 -14.97 9.97
C LEU A 82 1.37 -14.29 8.64
N ALA A 83 0.08 -14.05 8.38
CA ALA A 83 -0.34 -13.34 7.17
C ALA A 83 0.30 -11.93 7.10
N ALA A 84 0.26 -11.17 8.20
CA ALA A 84 0.90 -9.86 8.29
C ALA A 84 2.40 -9.92 7.95
N LEU A 85 3.14 -10.84 8.57
CA LEU A 85 4.59 -11.00 8.37
C LEU A 85 5.00 -11.35 6.94
N PHE A 86 4.10 -11.95 6.15
CA PHE A 86 4.42 -12.47 4.83
C PHE A 86 3.75 -11.75 3.66
N HIS A 87 2.60 -11.07 3.83
CA HIS A 87 1.79 -10.59 2.68
C HIS A 87 2.54 -9.65 1.71
N ASP A 88 3.40 -8.78 2.23
CA ASP A 88 4.16 -7.76 1.46
C ASP A 88 5.59 -8.18 1.10
N LEU A 89 5.94 -9.44 1.34
CA LEU A 89 7.31 -9.92 1.25
C LEU A 89 7.90 -9.78 -0.17
N VAL A 90 7.09 -9.98 -1.21
CA VAL A 90 7.51 -9.92 -2.61
C VAL A 90 6.77 -8.79 -3.32
N TYR A 91 7.52 -7.86 -3.92
CA TYR A 91 6.91 -6.72 -4.62
C TYR A 91 7.79 -6.32 -5.81
N VAL A 92 7.61 -7.05 -6.92
CA VAL A 92 8.57 -7.10 -8.03
C VAL A 92 8.81 -5.72 -8.65
N GLN A 93 7.76 -4.93 -8.84
CA GLN A 93 7.85 -3.59 -9.44
C GLN A 93 8.59 -2.58 -8.56
N ILE A 94 8.60 -2.76 -7.24
CA ILE A 94 9.22 -1.83 -6.30
C ILE A 94 10.69 -2.16 -6.10
N ASP A 95 10.98 -3.45 -5.91
CA ASP A 95 12.33 -3.95 -5.67
C ASP A 95 13.16 -4.09 -6.97
N GLY A 96 12.53 -3.93 -8.14
CA GLY A 96 13.20 -4.10 -9.44
C GLY A 96 13.54 -5.57 -9.74
N GLY A 97 12.83 -6.51 -9.13
CA GLY A 97 13.11 -7.94 -9.22
C GLY A 97 12.66 -8.70 -7.97
N LEU A 98 13.18 -9.92 -7.80
CA LEU A 98 12.92 -10.73 -6.61
C LEU A 98 13.92 -10.38 -5.49
N PRO A 99 13.46 -10.24 -4.22
CA PRO A 99 14.38 -10.19 -3.10
C PRO A 99 15.24 -11.45 -3.05
N ARG A 100 16.56 -11.28 -2.93
CA ARG A 100 17.55 -12.39 -3.01
C ARG A 100 17.21 -13.57 -2.08
N ALA A 101 16.68 -13.27 -0.90
CA ALA A 101 16.29 -14.29 0.08
C ALA A 101 15.12 -15.18 -0.37
N THR A 102 14.31 -14.71 -1.32
CA THR A 102 13.12 -15.43 -1.82
C THR A 102 13.38 -16.20 -3.12
N CYS A 103 14.44 -15.87 -3.87
CA CYS A 103 14.72 -16.46 -5.19
C CYS A 103 14.72 -17.99 -5.18
N GLY A 104 15.42 -18.62 -4.22
CA GLY A 104 15.48 -20.08 -4.14
C GLY A 104 14.12 -20.74 -3.88
N LEU A 105 13.18 -20.03 -3.25
CA LEU A 105 11.83 -20.53 -2.97
C LEU A 105 10.89 -20.32 -4.16
N LEU A 106 11.10 -19.26 -4.95
CA LEU A 106 10.20 -18.85 -6.03
C LEU A 106 10.64 -19.27 -7.43
N ASN A 107 11.93 -19.54 -7.66
CA ASN A 107 12.45 -19.95 -8.96
C ASN A 107 11.64 -21.06 -9.66
N PRO A 108 11.11 -22.09 -8.96
CA PRO A 108 10.29 -23.12 -9.60
C PRO A 108 8.98 -22.59 -10.22
N PHE A 109 8.47 -21.46 -9.75
CA PHE A 109 7.20 -20.87 -10.18
C PHE A 109 7.36 -19.71 -11.16
N LEU A 110 8.60 -19.32 -11.45
CA LEU A 110 8.90 -18.12 -12.23
C LEU A 110 9.66 -18.46 -13.51
N LEU A 111 9.49 -17.60 -14.51
CA LEU A 111 10.24 -17.63 -15.76
C LEU A 111 10.63 -16.20 -16.14
N TRP A 112 11.82 -16.06 -16.71
CA TRP A 112 12.28 -14.81 -17.31
C TRP A 112 11.94 -14.82 -18.80
N ARG A 113 11.30 -13.76 -19.28
CA ARG A 113 10.95 -13.58 -20.68
C ARG A 113 11.01 -12.09 -21.04
N ASP A 114 11.68 -11.76 -22.13
CA ASP A 114 11.71 -10.41 -22.71
C ASP A 114 12.09 -9.30 -21.70
N GLY A 115 13.02 -9.60 -20.78
CA GLY A 115 13.46 -8.65 -19.76
C GLY A 115 12.58 -8.56 -18.52
N GLU A 116 11.50 -9.35 -18.42
CA GLU A 116 10.56 -9.33 -17.30
C GLU A 116 10.36 -10.71 -16.66
N LEU A 117 9.91 -10.69 -15.40
CA LEU A 117 9.54 -11.87 -14.64
C LEU A 117 8.07 -12.21 -14.85
N TYR A 118 7.79 -13.49 -15.08
CA TYR A 118 6.44 -14.03 -15.21
C TYR A 118 6.22 -15.20 -14.22
N VAL A 119 5.03 -15.27 -13.65
CA VAL A 119 4.52 -16.45 -12.95
C VAL A 119 4.17 -17.50 -13.98
N ARG A 120 4.70 -18.71 -13.84
CA ARG A 120 4.37 -19.86 -14.69
C ARG A 120 2.88 -20.19 -14.58
N GLY A 121 2.33 -20.81 -15.63
CA GLY A 121 0.94 -21.23 -15.66
C GLY A 121 0.58 -22.26 -14.58
N LEU A 122 -0.73 -22.44 -14.38
CA LEU A 122 -1.33 -23.27 -13.34
C LEU A 122 -0.75 -24.68 -13.27
N SER A 123 -0.49 -25.32 -14.41
CA SER A 123 0.09 -26.66 -14.46
C SER A 123 1.44 -26.78 -13.73
N CYS A 124 2.20 -25.68 -13.65
CA CYS A 124 3.44 -25.61 -12.90
C CYS A 124 3.18 -25.47 -11.39
N LEU A 125 2.23 -24.63 -10.99
CA LEU A 125 1.86 -24.45 -9.58
C LEU A 125 1.23 -25.71 -9.00
N GLN A 126 0.54 -26.51 -9.83
CA GLN A 126 -0.10 -27.75 -9.40
C GLN A 126 0.88 -28.92 -9.16
N ARG A 127 2.18 -28.76 -9.47
CA ARG A 127 3.20 -29.82 -9.27
C ARG A 127 3.47 -30.16 -7.81
N HIS A 128 3.29 -29.19 -6.92
CA HIS A 128 3.46 -29.38 -5.48
C HIS A 128 2.15 -29.06 -4.77
N ARG A 129 1.78 -29.87 -3.78
CA ARG A 129 0.51 -29.73 -3.05
C ARG A 129 0.38 -28.36 -2.38
N SER A 130 1.45 -27.82 -1.81
CA SER A 130 1.44 -26.50 -1.17
C SER A 130 1.21 -25.35 -2.16
N SER A 131 1.85 -25.36 -3.33
CA SER A 131 1.61 -24.34 -4.36
C SER A 131 0.27 -24.51 -5.07
N ALA A 132 -0.23 -25.75 -5.18
CA ALA A 132 -1.57 -26.03 -5.68
C ALA A 132 -2.65 -25.46 -4.74
N LEU A 133 -2.46 -25.56 -3.42
CA LEU A 133 -3.34 -24.97 -2.42
C LEU A 133 -3.36 -23.43 -2.54
N VAL A 134 -2.19 -22.81 -2.71
CA VAL A 134 -2.10 -21.36 -2.95
C VAL A 134 -2.86 -20.98 -4.21
N ALA A 135 -2.62 -21.65 -5.33
CA ALA A 135 -3.33 -21.38 -6.59
C ALA A 135 -4.85 -21.52 -6.44
N GLN A 136 -5.33 -22.56 -5.75
CA GLN A 136 -6.75 -22.80 -5.49
C GLN A 136 -7.39 -21.66 -4.67
N ILE A 137 -6.76 -21.24 -3.58
CA ILE A 137 -7.29 -20.17 -2.71
C ILE A 137 -7.24 -18.82 -3.41
N PHE A 138 -6.17 -18.54 -4.17
CA PHE A 138 -6.05 -17.33 -4.98
C PHE A 138 -6.89 -17.36 -6.26
N GLY A 139 -7.55 -18.48 -6.59
CA GLY A 139 -8.31 -18.61 -7.83
C GLY A 139 -7.45 -18.37 -9.07
N PHE A 140 -6.15 -18.70 -8.99
CA PHE A 140 -5.24 -18.59 -10.11
C PHE A 140 -5.53 -19.74 -11.08
N ASP A 141 -6.14 -19.43 -12.22
CA ASP A 141 -6.61 -20.41 -13.21
C ASP A 141 -5.90 -20.30 -14.57
N HIS A 142 -4.95 -19.37 -14.70
CA HIS A 142 -4.24 -19.09 -15.94
C HIS A 142 -3.36 -20.26 -16.38
N CYS A 143 -3.65 -20.81 -17.56
CA CYS A 143 -2.81 -21.84 -18.19
C CYS A 143 -1.49 -21.25 -18.72
N GLU A 144 -1.52 -20.00 -19.15
CA GLU A 144 -0.36 -19.26 -19.64
C GLU A 144 0.32 -18.45 -18.53
N ALA A 145 1.57 -18.09 -18.78
CA ALA A 145 2.36 -17.32 -17.83
C ALA A 145 1.87 -15.86 -17.73
N GLN A 146 1.82 -15.31 -16.52
CA GLN A 146 1.35 -13.95 -16.25
C GLN A 146 2.46 -13.07 -15.69
N PRO A 147 2.48 -11.75 -15.99
CA PRO A 147 3.51 -10.85 -15.44
C PRO A 147 3.55 -10.89 -13.90
N ALA A 148 4.73 -11.13 -13.32
CA ALA A 148 4.89 -11.32 -11.88
C ALA A 148 4.49 -10.10 -11.04
N ARG A 149 4.66 -8.90 -11.60
CA ARG A 149 4.24 -7.62 -11.00
C ARG A 149 2.75 -7.51 -10.68
N LEU A 150 1.92 -8.39 -11.25
CA LEU A 150 0.47 -8.45 -10.99
C LEU A 150 0.09 -9.43 -9.87
N HIS A 151 1.07 -10.13 -9.29
CA HIS A 151 0.86 -11.27 -8.41
C HIS A 151 1.73 -11.22 -7.14
N ASN A 152 1.94 -10.04 -6.58
CA ASN A 152 2.80 -9.85 -5.40
C ASN A 152 2.33 -10.68 -4.20
N GLU A 153 1.04 -10.61 -3.84
CA GLU A 153 0.44 -11.33 -2.72
C GLU A 153 0.48 -12.85 -2.93
N LEU A 154 0.29 -13.30 -4.18
CA LEU A 154 0.41 -14.72 -4.56
C LEU A 154 1.86 -15.21 -4.32
N LEU A 155 2.85 -14.45 -4.78
CA LEU A 155 4.27 -14.79 -4.61
C LEU A 155 4.68 -14.75 -3.13
N SER A 156 4.21 -13.77 -2.38
CA SER A 156 4.35 -13.69 -0.93
C SER A 156 3.76 -14.92 -0.22
N ALA A 157 2.55 -15.34 -0.60
CA ALA A 157 1.93 -16.55 -0.06
C ALA A 157 2.71 -17.82 -0.43
N LEU A 158 3.24 -17.92 -1.66
CA LEU A 158 4.12 -19.01 -2.08
C LEU A 158 5.37 -19.09 -1.21
N VAL A 159 6.02 -17.95 -0.91
CA VAL A 159 7.16 -17.94 0.02
C VAL A 159 6.76 -18.43 1.40
N MET A 160 5.63 -17.93 1.93
CA MET A 160 5.13 -18.33 3.25
C MET A 160 4.92 -19.85 3.34
N VAL A 161 4.20 -20.45 2.38
CA VAL A 161 3.95 -21.90 2.42
C VAL A 161 5.25 -22.69 2.27
N ARG A 162 6.19 -22.26 1.44
CA ARG A 162 7.49 -22.94 1.31
C ARG A 162 8.34 -22.86 2.59
N CYS A 163 8.16 -21.81 3.39
CA CYS A 163 8.80 -21.70 4.70
C CYS A 163 8.13 -22.58 5.77
N LEU A 164 6.81 -22.65 5.79
CA LEU A 164 6.03 -23.19 6.91
C LEU A 164 5.42 -24.58 6.64
N GLU A 165 5.51 -25.09 5.42
CA GLU A 165 5.15 -26.46 5.06
C GLU A 165 5.94 -27.46 5.92
N GLY A 166 5.24 -28.45 6.47
CA GLY A 166 5.79 -29.42 7.41
C GLY A 166 5.90 -28.93 8.86
N TRP A 167 5.64 -27.64 9.12
CA TRP A 167 5.55 -27.09 10.48
C TRP A 167 4.12 -26.82 10.91
N LEU A 168 3.30 -26.30 10.01
CA LEU A 168 1.89 -26.02 10.25
C LEU A 168 0.98 -27.09 9.68
N GLY A 169 -0.18 -27.27 10.32
CA GLY A 169 -1.28 -28.04 9.74
C GLY A 169 -1.78 -27.40 8.45
N TRP A 170 -2.27 -28.24 7.53
CA TRP A 170 -2.78 -27.77 6.23
C TRP A 170 -3.95 -26.79 6.37
N GLY A 171 -4.81 -27.00 7.36
CA GLY A 171 -5.90 -26.07 7.69
C GLY A 171 -5.40 -24.69 8.13
N ASP A 172 -4.35 -24.60 8.94
CA ASP A 172 -3.78 -23.31 9.36
C ASP A 172 -3.06 -22.61 8.22
N LEU A 173 -2.33 -23.36 7.38
CA LEU A 173 -1.72 -22.83 6.16
C LEU A 173 -2.79 -22.24 5.23
N ALA A 174 -3.88 -22.97 4.98
CA ALA A 174 -4.98 -22.48 4.15
C ALA A 174 -5.60 -21.19 4.67
N GLN A 175 -5.81 -21.08 5.98
CA GLN A 175 -6.33 -19.85 6.60
C GLN A 175 -5.36 -18.67 6.47
N ALA A 176 -4.05 -18.90 6.61
CA ALA A 176 -3.04 -17.86 6.41
C ALA A 176 -2.95 -17.43 4.94
N ILE A 177 -3.04 -18.36 3.99
CA ILE A 177 -3.09 -18.07 2.55
C ILE A 177 -4.32 -17.22 2.24
N ALA A 178 -5.49 -17.59 2.78
CA ALA A 178 -6.73 -16.83 2.60
C ALA A 178 -6.64 -15.41 3.15
N ALA A 179 -5.95 -15.24 4.30
CA ALA A 179 -5.71 -13.91 4.86
C ALA A 179 -4.81 -13.04 3.95
N ILE A 180 -3.74 -13.60 3.38
CA ILE A 180 -2.90 -12.89 2.40
C ILE A 180 -3.68 -12.59 1.10
N GLU A 181 -4.48 -13.54 0.61
CA GLU A 181 -5.30 -13.34 -0.59
C GLU A 181 -6.26 -12.15 -0.43
N ALA A 182 -6.85 -12.01 0.76
CA ALA A 182 -7.79 -10.94 1.03
C ALA A 182 -7.14 -9.55 0.98
N THR A 183 -5.82 -9.41 1.15
CA THR A 183 -5.12 -8.11 1.07
C THR A 183 -4.93 -7.60 -0.35
N ILE A 184 -5.24 -8.40 -1.39
CA ILE A 184 -5.22 -7.90 -2.78
C ILE A 184 -6.18 -6.71 -2.90
N PRO A 185 -5.67 -5.49 -3.16
CA PRO A 185 -6.43 -4.27 -2.92
C PRO A 185 -7.41 -3.96 -4.06
N PHE A 186 -8.46 -3.20 -3.73
CA PHE A 186 -9.37 -2.51 -4.67
C PHE A 186 -10.06 -3.39 -5.73
N ARG A 187 -10.29 -4.67 -5.43
CA ARG A 187 -10.98 -5.58 -6.35
C ARG A 187 -12.45 -5.17 -6.51
N SER A 188 -12.83 -4.84 -7.75
CA SER A 188 -14.21 -4.50 -8.10
C SER A 188 -15.12 -5.72 -7.97
N GLN A 189 -16.40 -5.47 -7.66
CA GLN A 189 -17.42 -6.50 -7.74
C GLN A 189 -17.74 -6.81 -9.22
N PRO A 190 -17.90 -8.09 -9.60
CA PRO A 190 -18.35 -8.44 -10.94
C PRO A 190 -19.70 -7.79 -11.23
N GLN A 191 -19.81 -7.06 -12.35
CA GLN A 191 -21.08 -6.47 -12.77
C GLN A 191 -22.15 -7.55 -12.94
N GLY A 192 -23.34 -7.30 -12.39
CA GLY A 192 -24.49 -8.22 -12.50
C GLY A 192 -24.58 -9.29 -11.39
N PHE A 193 -23.59 -9.40 -10.49
CA PHE A 193 -23.59 -10.39 -9.42
C PHE A 193 -23.25 -9.78 -8.05
N PRO A 194 -24.18 -9.04 -7.41
CA PRO A 194 -23.95 -8.36 -6.12
C PRO A 194 -23.62 -9.30 -4.96
N HIS A 195 -23.88 -10.61 -5.11
CA HIS A 195 -23.54 -11.66 -4.14
C HIS A 195 -22.19 -12.35 -4.42
N GLN A 196 -21.41 -11.87 -5.38
CA GLN A 196 -20.08 -12.42 -5.73
C GLN A 196 -18.97 -11.41 -5.41
N ASN A 197 -18.99 -10.84 -4.21
CA ASN A 197 -17.88 -10.02 -3.76
C ASN A 197 -16.61 -10.88 -3.53
N PRO A 198 -15.41 -10.27 -3.49
CA PRO A 198 -14.16 -11.02 -3.35
C PRO A 198 -14.10 -11.95 -2.12
N ALA A 199 -14.74 -11.56 -1.01
CA ALA A 199 -14.78 -12.37 0.20
C ALA A 199 -15.70 -13.60 0.08
N GLU A 200 -16.83 -13.51 -0.62
CA GLU A 200 -17.67 -14.68 -0.95
C GLU A 200 -16.93 -15.62 -1.91
N GLN A 201 -16.20 -15.08 -2.90
CA GLN A 201 -15.35 -15.91 -3.77
C GLN A 201 -14.22 -16.60 -2.99
N LEU A 202 -13.61 -15.90 -2.03
CA LEU A 202 -12.63 -16.50 -1.12
C LEU A 202 -13.26 -17.61 -0.26
N PHE A 203 -14.47 -17.41 0.26
CA PHE A 203 -15.21 -18.44 0.99
C PHE A 203 -15.44 -19.69 0.15
N LEU A 204 -15.90 -19.54 -1.09
CA LEU A 204 -16.13 -20.66 -2.01
C LEU A 204 -14.82 -21.40 -2.34
N ARG A 205 -13.75 -20.67 -2.65
CA ARG A 205 -12.43 -21.26 -2.95
C ARG A 205 -11.85 -21.99 -1.74
N LEU A 206 -12.00 -21.43 -0.54
CA LEU A 206 -11.55 -22.08 0.70
C LEU A 206 -12.38 -23.33 1.01
N HIS A 207 -13.68 -23.33 0.73
CA HIS A 207 -14.52 -24.52 0.87
C HIS A 207 -14.13 -25.62 -0.13
N GLN A 208 -13.85 -25.25 -1.39
CA GLN A 208 -13.35 -26.19 -2.40
C GLN A 208 -11.97 -26.74 -1.99
N ALA A 209 -11.08 -25.87 -1.49
CA ALA A 209 -9.77 -26.27 -1.00
C ALA A 209 -9.88 -27.23 0.20
N ASN A 210 -10.84 -27.01 1.10
CA ASN A 210 -11.08 -27.88 2.25
C ASN A 210 -11.31 -29.33 1.84
N SER A 211 -12.16 -29.55 0.84
CA SER A 211 -12.43 -30.89 0.30
C SER A 211 -11.28 -31.41 -0.57
N GLY A 212 -10.74 -30.58 -1.47
CA GLY A 212 -9.71 -31.00 -2.43
C GLY A 212 -8.34 -31.30 -1.80
N PHE A 213 -8.06 -30.70 -0.63
CA PHE A 213 -6.78 -30.84 0.07
C PHE A 213 -6.92 -31.49 1.43
N ASP A 214 -8.09 -32.00 1.82
CA ASP A 214 -8.33 -32.64 3.12
C ASP A 214 -7.82 -31.78 4.29
N LEU A 215 -8.30 -30.53 4.34
CA LEU A 215 -7.83 -29.56 5.34
C LEU A 215 -8.47 -29.77 6.73
N ALA A 216 -9.49 -30.63 6.81
CA ALA A 216 -10.27 -30.93 8.01
C ALA A 216 -10.88 -29.69 8.71
N LEU A 217 -11.19 -28.64 7.95
CA LEU A 217 -11.84 -27.44 8.49
C LEU A 217 -13.35 -27.65 8.54
N GLY A 218 -13.97 -27.39 9.70
CA GLY A 218 -15.42 -27.33 9.81
C GLY A 218 -15.98 -26.06 9.19
N ASN A 219 -17.28 -26.07 8.83
CA ASN A 219 -17.96 -24.91 8.22
C ASN A 219 -17.82 -23.62 9.05
N ARG A 220 -17.90 -23.73 10.38
CA ARG A 220 -17.69 -22.60 11.29
C ARG A 220 -16.28 -22.03 11.17
N THR A 221 -15.26 -22.89 11.12
CA THR A 221 -13.85 -22.48 10.98
C THR A 221 -13.58 -21.82 9.64
N ILE A 222 -14.17 -22.31 8.55
CA ILE A 222 -14.08 -21.67 7.23
C ILE A 222 -14.69 -20.25 7.27
N LEU A 223 -15.87 -20.11 7.88
CA LEU A 223 -16.52 -18.82 8.04
C LEU A 223 -15.68 -17.85 8.89
N GLU A 224 -15.16 -18.32 10.02
CA GLU A 224 -14.25 -17.55 10.88
C GLU A 224 -12.96 -17.16 10.15
N ALA A 225 -12.42 -18.04 9.30
CA ALA A 225 -11.23 -17.76 8.50
C ALA A 225 -11.44 -16.62 7.51
N VAL A 226 -12.60 -16.56 6.85
CA VAL A 226 -12.91 -15.46 5.92
C VAL A 226 -13.19 -14.17 6.68
N HIS A 227 -13.87 -14.21 7.83
CA HIS A 227 -14.00 -13.02 8.68
C HIS A 227 -12.63 -12.49 9.14
N ARG A 228 -11.72 -13.37 9.54
CA ARG A 228 -10.34 -13.01 9.89
C ARG A 228 -9.62 -12.37 8.70
N ALA A 229 -9.74 -12.96 7.51
CA ALA A 229 -9.13 -12.45 6.29
C ALA A 229 -9.64 -11.06 5.93
N VAL A 230 -10.96 -10.83 6.00
CA VAL A 230 -11.58 -9.51 5.78
C VAL A 230 -11.15 -8.49 6.83
N ALA A 231 -11.10 -8.88 8.10
CA ALA A 231 -10.62 -8.01 9.17
C ALA A 231 -9.15 -7.63 8.98
N PHE A 232 -8.32 -8.56 8.51
CA PHE A 232 -6.91 -8.28 8.21
C PHE A 232 -6.77 -7.36 7.00
N ALA A 233 -7.47 -7.63 5.89
CA ALA A 233 -7.47 -6.78 4.70
C ALA A 233 -7.93 -5.35 5.00
N ASN A 234 -9.02 -5.18 5.76
CA ASN A 234 -9.50 -3.86 6.18
C ASN A 234 -8.51 -3.12 7.09
N CYS A 235 -7.67 -3.87 7.82
CA CYS A 235 -6.64 -3.30 8.66
C CYS A 235 -5.45 -2.76 7.86
N ASP A 236 -5.06 -3.51 6.83
CA ASP A 236 -4.00 -3.12 5.90
C ASP A 236 -4.31 -1.77 5.21
N VAL A 237 -5.58 -1.55 4.86
CA VAL A 237 -6.05 -0.30 4.24
C VAL A 237 -6.69 0.69 5.24
N GLU A 238 -6.45 0.56 6.55
CA GLU A 238 -7.10 1.40 7.57
C GLU A 238 -6.83 2.91 7.34
N SER A 239 -5.68 3.25 6.75
CA SER A 239 -5.26 4.63 6.46
C SER A 239 -6.31 5.45 5.70
N PHE A 240 -7.14 4.81 4.87
CA PHE A 240 -8.24 5.48 4.14
C PHE A 240 -9.38 5.97 5.06
N THR A 241 -9.51 5.44 6.29
CA THR A 241 -10.55 5.85 7.25
C THR A 241 -10.15 6.95 8.23
N ARG A 242 -8.90 7.45 8.12
CA ARG A 242 -8.37 8.48 9.03
C ARG A 242 -9.29 9.69 9.04
N ARG A 243 -9.59 10.20 10.24
CA ARG A 243 -10.51 11.34 10.43
C ARG A 243 -9.91 12.65 9.94
N ASP A 244 -8.60 12.78 10.12
CA ASP A 244 -7.83 13.93 9.65
C ASP A 244 -7.22 13.60 8.27
N PRO A 245 -7.63 14.32 7.21
CA PRO A 245 -7.06 14.14 5.87
C PRO A 245 -5.56 14.41 5.80
N ALA A 246 -4.98 15.22 6.70
CA ALA A 246 -3.54 15.44 6.76
C ALA A 246 -2.77 14.16 7.08
N VAL A 247 -3.36 13.28 7.91
CA VAL A 247 -2.81 11.94 8.21
C VAL A 247 -2.93 11.04 6.98
N PHE A 248 -4.11 10.99 6.35
CA PHE A 248 -4.32 10.19 5.14
C PHE A 248 -3.33 10.57 4.02
N LEU A 249 -3.16 11.87 3.79
CA LEU A 249 -2.22 12.39 2.80
C LEU A 249 -0.77 12.05 3.15
N ALA A 250 -0.40 11.99 4.42
CA ALA A 250 0.94 11.56 4.82
C ALA A 250 1.23 10.11 4.42
N TYR A 251 0.29 9.18 4.66
CA TYR A 251 0.42 7.79 4.20
C TYR A 251 0.49 7.73 2.67
N THR A 252 -0.35 8.49 1.99
CA THR A 252 -0.36 8.57 0.52
C THR A 252 0.98 9.10 -0.02
N TRP A 253 1.58 10.10 0.63
CA TRP A 253 2.86 10.67 0.22
C TRP A 253 4.03 9.71 0.38
N ARG A 254 4.00 8.83 1.38
CA ARG A 254 5.04 7.81 1.59
C ARG A 254 5.11 6.78 0.45
N LEU A 255 4.03 6.64 -0.33
CA LEU A 255 4.00 5.77 -1.52
C LEU A 255 4.73 6.38 -2.72
N LEU A 256 4.82 7.72 -2.82
CA LEU A 256 5.41 8.39 -3.99
C LEU A 256 6.82 7.88 -4.33
N PRO A 257 7.81 7.89 -3.41
CA PRO A 257 9.17 7.44 -3.72
C PRO A 257 9.28 5.93 -3.87
N GLU A 258 8.27 5.17 -3.41
CA GLU A 258 8.21 3.74 -3.64
C GLU A 258 7.93 3.46 -5.14
N PHE A 259 6.89 4.07 -5.71
CA PHE A 259 6.57 3.92 -7.14
C PHE A 259 7.44 4.76 -8.09
N ASN A 260 8.13 5.78 -7.58
CA ASN A 260 8.93 6.71 -8.37
C ASN A 260 10.38 6.71 -7.89
N PRO A 261 11.26 5.87 -8.48
CA PRO A 261 12.66 5.74 -8.05
C PRO A 261 13.45 7.05 -8.03
N ALA A 262 13.13 8.00 -8.92
CA ALA A 262 13.78 9.31 -8.95
C ALA A 262 13.69 10.04 -7.60
N LEU A 263 12.54 9.96 -6.91
CA LEU A 263 12.32 10.65 -5.63
C LEU A 263 13.08 10.04 -4.45
N ARG A 264 13.76 8.90 -4.64
CA ARG A 264 14.54 8.23 -3.58
C ARG A 264 15.88 8.93 -3.34
N ASP A 265 16.36 9.72 -4.29
CA ASP A 265 17.51 10.60 -4.13
C ASP A 265 17.05 12.06 -4.05
N PRO A 266 16.93 12.64 -2.84
CA PRO A 266 16.44 14.00 -2.65
C PRO A 266 17.24 15.09 -3.37
N GLN A 267 18.49 14.81 -3.73
CA GLN A 267 19.38 15.75 -4.42
C GLN A 267 19.41 15.55 -5.94
N GLY A 268 18.88 14.42 -6.42
CA GLY A 268 19.03 14.00 -7.81
C GLY A 268 17.81 14.23 -8.71
N TYR A 269 16.62 14.45 -8.14
CA TYR A 269 15.39 14.56 -8.93
C TYR A 269 15.05 16.00 -9.32
N GLY A 270 14.57 16.17 -10.56
CA GLY A 270 14.18 17.47 -11.10
C GLY A 270 12.68 17.76 -10.93
N VAL A 271 12.29 18.98 -11.31
CA VAL A 271 10.88 19.43 -11.31
C VAL A 271 9.97 18.51 -12.13
N GLN A 272 10.48 17.98 -13.25
CA GLN A 272 9.73 17.08 -14.14
C GLN A 272 9.48 15.72 -13.50
N ASP A 273 10.46 15.15 -12.79
CA ASP A 273 10.32 13.88 -12.10
C ASP A 273 9.26 13.97 -10.99
N TYR A 274 9.28 15.08 -10.26
CA TYR A 274 8.28 15.35 -9.23
C TYR A 274 6.88 15.52 -9.80
N ARG A 275 6.72 16.31 -10.87
CA ARG A 275 5.42 16.43 -11.55
C ARG A 275 4.91 15.07 -12.00
N ARG A 276 5.75 14.26 -12.67
CA ARG A 276 5.35 12.91 -13.14
C ARG A 276 4.89 12.03 -11.98
N ALA A 277 5.60 12.05 -10.85
CA ALA A 277 5.21 11.31 -9.66
C ALA A 277 3.84 11.76 -9.11
N LEU A 278 3.59 13.08 -9.05
CA LEU A 278 2.30 13.62 -8.64
C LEU A 278 1.17 13.25 -9.63
N GLN A 279 1.43 13.27 -10.94
CA GLN A 279 0.45 12.88 -11.96
C GLN A 279 0.07 11.41 -11.85
N GLN A 280 1.06 10.52 -11.67
CA GLN A 280 0.80 9.10 -11.46
C GLN A 280 -0.04 8.84 -10.20
N MET A 281 0.26 9.57 -9.12
CA MET A 281 -0.51 9.48 -7.88
C MET A 281 -1.93 10.02 -8.05
N GLU A 282 -2.13 11.11 -8.79
CA GLU A 282 -3.47 11.64 -9.12
C GLU A 282 -4.27 10.60 -9.90
N LEU A 283 -3.71 10.01 -10.96
CA LEU A 283 -4.36 8.96 -11.75
C LEU A 283 -4.66 7.71 -10.92
N PHE A 284 -3.81 7.36 -9.97
CA PHE A 284 -4.08 6.28 -9.02
C PHE A 284 -5.29 6.62 -8.15
N VAL A 285 -5.27 7.74 -7.42
CA VAL A 285 -6.36 8.18 -6.54
C VAL A 285 -7.66 8.40 -7.32
N GLN A 286 -7.59 8.87 -8.56
CA GLN A 286 -8.75 9.10 -9.42
C GLN A 286 -9.50 7.80 -9.73
N ARG A 287 -8.77 6.70 -9.99
CA ARG A 287 -9.31 5.38 -10.34
C ARG A 287 -9.84 4.59 -9.16
N LEU A 288 -9.52 4.97 -7.92
CA LEU A 288 -10.04 4.30 -6.73
C LEU A 288 -11.54 4.54 -6.54
N ASP A 289 -12.28 3.44 -6.40
CA ASP A 289 -13.67 3.46 -5.94
C ASP A 289 -13.70 3.23 -4.42
N ALA A 290 -14.21 4.21 -3.68
CA ALA A 290 -14.34 4.15 -2.23
C ALA A 290 -15.15 2.94 -1.73
N ASN A 291 -16.08 2.45 -2.54
CA ASN A 291 -16.91 1.30 -2.19
C ASN A 291 -16.13 -0.02 -2.22
N CYS A 292 -15.01 -0.07 -2.94
CA CYS A 292 -14.17 -1.25 -3.09
C CYS A 292 -12.94 -1.26 -2.16
N ILE A 293 -12.75 -0.23 -1.33
CA ILE A 293 -11.61 -0.15 -0.39
C ILE A 293 -11.80 -1.09 0.78
N PHE A 294 -12.96 -1.01 1.44
CA PHE A 294 -13.27 -1.86 2.60
C PHE A 294 -14.12 -3.05 2.17
N GLN A 295 -13.75 -4.21 2.67
CA GLN A 295 -14.44 -5.46 2.42
C GLN A 295 -15.43 -5.76 3.54
N GLN A 296 -16.51 -6.45 3.16
CA GLN A 296 -17.51 -6.98 4.07
C GLN A 296 -17.83 -8.41 3.67
N PHE A 297 -17.94 -9.29 4.67
CA PHE A 297 -18.39 -10.65 4.48
C PHE A 297 -19.48 -10.96 5.49
N ARG A 298 -20.66 -11.36 5.01
CA ARG A 298 -21.81 -11.78 5.83
C ARG A 298 -22.07 -10.85 7.03
N HIS A 299 -22.27 -9.57 6.75
CA HIS A 299 -22.54 -8.51 7.73
C HIS A 299 -21.41 -8.23 8.73
N SER A 300 -20.18 -8.65 8.45
CA SER A 300 -19.00 -8.34 9.25
C SER A 300 -17.90 -7.71 8.39
N PRO A 301 -17.43 -6.49 8.71
CA PRO A 301 -17.96 -5.56 9.73
C PRO A 301 -19.45 -5.28 9.56
N GLU A 302 -20.12 -4.82 10.62
CA GLU A 302 -21.53 -4.41 10.53
C GLU A 302 -21.75 -3.39 9.40
N PRO A 303 -22.87 -3.48 8.66
CA PRO A 303 -23.11 -2.62 7.48
C PRO A 303 -22.92 -1.12 7.76
N HIS A 304 -23.38 -0.65 8.92
CA HIS A 304 -23.27 0.76 9.29
C HIS A 304 -21.82 1.21 9.53
N ILE A 305 -20.96 0.32 10.04
CA ILE A 305 -19.52 0.56 10.22
C ILE A 305 -18.84 0.63 8.86
N CYS A 306 -19.10 -0.35 7.99
CA CYS A 306 -18.53 -0.39 6.64
C CYS A 306 -18.90 0.86 5.83
N GLN A 307 -20.19 1.27 5.87
CA GLN A 307 -20.65 2.51 5.23
C GLN A 307 -19.99 3.76 5.82
N ALA A 308 -19.70 3.79 7.12
CA ALA A 308 -18.97 4.90 7.73
C ALA A 308 -17.52 4.97 7.21
N TRP A 309 -16.85 3.84 7.04
CA TRP A 309 -15.51 3.78 6.46
C TRP A 309 -15.49 4.17 4.99
N GLN A 310 -16.42 3.66 4.19
CA GLN A 310 -16.56 4.02 2.77
C GLN A 310 -16.82 5.52 2.60
N ARG A 311 -17.69 6.12 3.42
CA ARG A 311 -17.92 7.58 3.40
C ARG A 311 -16.66 8.37 3.74
N ARG A 312 -15.89 7.95 4.74
CA ARG A 312 -14.62 8.59 5.09
C ARG A 312 -13.58 8.44 3.99
N ALA A 313 -13.48 7.26 3.41
CA ALA A 313 -12.57 7.01 2.30
C ALA A 313 -12.93 7.87 1.08
N ALA A 314 -14.22 7.95 0.72
CA ALA A 314 -14.69 8.83 -0.36
C ALA A 314 -14.31 10.30 -0.10
N HIS A 315 -14.50 10.76 1.14
CA HIS A 315 -14.12 12.11 1.54
C HIS A 315 -12.60 12.34 1.46
N ASN A 316 -11.80 11.42 1.98
CA ASN A 316 -10.33 11.48 1.94
C ASN A 316 -9.79 11.43 0.52
N LEU A 317 -10.34 10.57 -0.34
CA LEU A 317 -10.03 10.53 -1.77
C LEU A 317 -10.36 11.86 -2.44
N ASN A 318 -11.51 12.47 -2.14
CA ASN A 318 -11.89 13.77 -2.69
C ASN A 318 -10.90 14.88 -2.27
N VAL A 319 -10.53 14.93 -0.98
CA VAL A 319 -9.50 15.85 -0.49
C VAL A 319 -8.16 15.62 -1.19
N ALA A 320 -7.73 14.38 -1.36
CA ALA A 320 -6.48 14.07 -2.06
C ALA A 320 -6.49 14.45 -3.54
N LYS A 321 -7.60 14.20 -4.26
CA LYS A 321 -7.75 14.64 -5.66
C LYS A 321 -7.59 16.15 -5.78
N LEU A 322 -8.31 16.91 -4.95
CA LEU A 322 -8.22 18.37 -4.95
C LEU A 322 -6.81 18.85 -4.59
N TYR A 323 -6.19 18.28 -3.57
CA TYR A 323 -4.84 18.64 -3.14
C TYR A 323 -3.78 18.35 -4.22
N LEU A 324 -3.84 17.17 -4.86
CA LEU A 324 -2.94 16.79 -5.95
C LEU A 324 -3.10 17.73 -7.16
N ARG A 325 -4.33 18.06 -7.56
CA ARG A 325 -4.57 19.01 -8.67
C ARG A 325 -3.99 20.39 -8.42
N VAL A 326 -4.17 20.92 -7.21
CA VAL A 326 -3.58 22.22 -6.84
C VAL A 326 -2.06 22.14 -6.87
N LYS A 327 -1.44 21.09 -6.30
CA LYS A 327 0.01 20.91 -6.38
C LYS A 327 0.51 20.71 -7.81
N LEU A 328 -0.27 20.08 -8.69
CA LEU A 328 0.04 19.93 -10.11
C LEU A 328 0.02 21.26 -10.86
N VAL A 329 -0.90 22.17 -10.55
CA VAL A 329 -0.86 23.53 -11.12
C VAL A 329 0.33 24.31 -10.57
N ALA A 330 0.62 24.20 -9.27
CA ALA A 330 1.78 24.85 -8.65
C ALA A 330 3.10 24.37 -9.26
N ILE A 331 3.27 23.06 -9.45
CA ILE A 331 4.51 22.50 -10.03
C ILE A 331 4.65 22.85 -11.51
N ALA A 332 3.54 22.91 -12.27
CA ALA A 332 3.58 23.32 -13.67
C ALA A 332 4.07 24.77 -13.82
N LEU A 333 3.68 25.66 -12.89
CA LEU A 333 4.21 27.02 -12.84
C LEU A 333 5.73 27.03 -12.56
N LEU A 334 6.20 26.24 -11.60
CA LEU A 334 7.63 26.12 -11.31
C LEU A 334 8.41 25.55 -12.50
N GLU A 335 7.87 24.53 -13.16
CA GLU A 335 8.47 23.92 -14.36
C GLU A 335 8.57 24.92 -15.51
N ALA A 336 7.56 25.78 -15.71
CA ALA A 336 7.62 26.85 -16.73
C ALA A 336 8.64 27.94 -16.39
N LEU A 337 8.90 28.19 -15.10
CA LEU A 337 9.91 29.15 -14.65
C LEU A 337 11.32 28.55 -14.61
N ALA A 338 11.45 27.22 -14.52
CA ALA A 338 12.73 26.53 -14.34
C ALA A 338 13.81 26.85 -15.39
N PRO A 339 13.49 27.05 -16.69
CA PRO A 339 14.49 27.46 -17.68
C PRO A 339 15.10 28.84 -17.41
N TYR A 340 14.39 29.72 -16.70
CA TYR A 340 14.78 31.11 -16.47
C TYR A 340 15.56 31.31 -15.16
N TYR A 341 15.53 30.34 -14.25
CA TYR A 341 16.25 30.38 -12.97
C TYR A 341 17.19 29.17 -12.89
N SER A 342 18.50 29.46 -12.87
CA SER A 342 19.58 28.49 -12.61
C SER A 342 19.45 27.12 -13.30
N GLY A 343 19.20 27.11 -14.62
CA GLY A 343 19.45 25.95 -15.48
C GLY A 343 18.67 24.67 -15.18
N GLY A 344 17.50 24.76 -14.52
CA GLY A 344 16.70 23.57 -14.19
C GLY A 344 17.31 22.69 -13.09
N GLY A 345 17.87 23.32 -12.04
CA GLY A 345 18.46 22.65 -10.86
C GLY A 345 17.53 21.66 -10.13
N ALA A 346 18.07 21.00 -9.11
CA ALA A 346 17.37 19.96 -8.35
C ALA A 346 16.09 20.53 -7.73
N MET A 347 15.04 19.73 -7.59
CA MET A 347 13.79 20.22 -6.99
C MET A 347 14.01 20.73 -5.55
N ALA A 348 15.00 20.19 -4.84
CA ALA A 348 15.43 20.68 -3.54
C ALA A 348 15.77 22.19 -3.56
N ASP A 349 16.30 22.73 -4.66
CA ASP A 349 16.63 24.16 -4.78
C ASP A 349 15.37 25.05 -4.84
N TRP A 350 14.25 24.47 -5.25
CA TRP A 350 12.95 25.15 -5.38
C TRP A 350 12.07 24.97 -4.15
N ILE A 351 12.13 23.79 -3.53
CA ILE A 351 11.30 23.39 -2.40
C ILE A 351 11.98 23.73 -1.07
N CYS A 352 13.27 23.48 -0.94
CA CYS A 352 14.02 23.70 0.30
C CYS A 352 14.70 25.08 0.25
N SER A 353 14.44 25.93 1.24
CA SER A 353 15.26 27.13 1.41
C SER A 353 16.70 26.72 1.72
N PRO A 354 17.73 27.40 1.15
CA PRO A 354 19.11 27.20 1.57
C PRO A 354 19.22 27.41 3.08
N PRO A 355 20.03 26.61 3.80
CA PRO A 355 20.24 26.82 5.23
C PRO A 355 20.75 28.23 5.49
N GLY A 356 20.01 29.01 6.31
CA GLY A 356 20.36 30.37 6.70
C GLY A 356 19.60 31.50 6.00
N GLN A 357 18.71 31.21 5.05
CA GLN A 357 17.76 32.22 4.53
C GLN A 357 16.39 32.07 5.22
N PRO A 358 15.68 33.18 5.50
CA PRO A 358 14.32 33.11 6.05
C PRO A 358 13.47 32.28 5.09
N ALA A 359 12.81 31.27 5.65
CA ALA A 359 11.97 30.37 4.89
C ALA A 359 10.96 31.20 4.07
N TRP A 360 10.54 30.66 2.92
CA TRP A 360 9.42 31.13 2.10
C TRP A 360 8.14 31.54 2.89
N GLN A 361 8.06 31.19 4.17
CA GLN A 361 7.07 31.56 5.18
C GLN A 361 6.89 33.08 5.38
N GLU A 362 7.91 33.92 5.17
CA GLU A 362 7.77 35.38 5.35
C GLU A 362 7.28 36.12 4.08
N GLY A 363 7.50 35.58 2.89
CA GLY A 363 7.26 36.28 1.61
C GLY A 363 5.83 36.22 1.07
N PHE A 364 5.08 35.15 1.35
CA PHE A 364 3.70 35.00 0.91
C PHE A 364 2.72 35.37 2.03
N GLY A 365 2.75 36.62 2.49
CA GLY A 365 1.80 37.20 3.44
C GLY A 365 0.37 37.29 2.88
N CYS A 366 -0.28 36.15 2.66
CA CYS A 366 -1.55 36.05 1.92
C CYS A 366 -2.74 35.81 2.83
N ARG A 367 -2.64 36.13 4.12
CA ARG A 367 -3.73 35.90 5.10
C ARG A 367 -5.05 36.55 4.69
N ASN A 368 -5.01 37.59 3.84
CA ASN A 368 -6.18 38.37 3.41
C ASN A 368 -6.54 38.23 1.91
N LEU A 369 -5.85 37.37 1.15
CA LEU A 369 -6.23 37.06 -0.22
C LEU A 369 -7.18 35.86 -0.17
N LEU A 370 -8.49 36.09 -0.17
CA LEU A 370 -9.43 35.07 -0.64
C LEU A 370 -10.20 35.73 -1.76
N SER A 371 -9.71 35.56 -2.99
CA SER A 371 -10.39 36.09 -4.18
C SER A 371 -11.78 35.47 -4.36
N GLN A 372 -12.02 34.28 -3.77
CA GLN A 372 -13.30 33.58 -3.76
C GLN A 372 -13.53 32.83 -2.44
N PRO A 373 -14.79 32.68 -1.99
CA PRO A 373 -15.12 31.92 -0.79
C PRO A 373 -14.88 30.41 -0.98
N LEU A 374 -14.44 29.74 0.08
CA LEU A 374 -14.36 28.28 0.12
C LEU A 374 -15.76 27.70 0.27
N THR A 375 -16.19 26.95 -0.74
CA THR A 375 -17.59 26.51 -0.88
C THR A 375 -17.87 25.14 -0.25
N THR A 376 -16.83 24.31 -0.06
CA THR A 376 -17.00 22.95 0.49
C THR A 376 -16.06 22.66 1.66
N PRO A 377 -16.43 21.73 2.57
CA PRO A 377 -15.54 21.29 3.64
C PRO A 377 -14.21 20.71 3.13
N ALA A 378 -14.24 20.03 1.98
CA ALA A 378 -13.03 19.48 1.37
C ALA A 378 -12.05 20.59 0.93
N GLN A 379 -12.55 21.68 0.33
CA GLN A 379 -11.72 22.83 -0.06
C GLN A 379 -11.07 23.50 1.17
N GLN A 380 -11.81 23.63 2.27
CA GLN A 380 -11.28 24.17 3.53
C GLN A 380 -10.15 23.30 4.08
N GLN A 381 -10.31 21.98 4.06
CA GLN A 381 -9.28 21.05 4.51
C GLN A 381 -8.06 21.05 3.59
N VAL A 382 -8.24 21.09 2.27
CA VAL A 382 -7.14 21.18 1.31
C VAL A 382 -6.30 22.45 1.55
N LEU A 383 -6.96 23.59 1.77
CA LEU A 383 -6.26 24.83 2.12
C LEU A 383 -5.52 24.69 3.45
N ALA A 384 -6.19 24.15 4.48
CA ALA A 384 -5.56 23.94 5.79
C ALA A 384 -4.33 23.03 5.70
N VAL A 385 -4.39 21.93 4.94
CA VAL A 385 -3.24 21.03 4.74
C VAL A 385 -2.12 21.72 3.96
N ALA A 386 -2.44 22.52 2.94
CA ALA A 386 -1.42 23.26 2.20
C ALA A 386 -0.70 24.30 3.07
N GLU A 387 -1.40 24.93 4.02
CA GLU A 387 -0.84 25.95 4.92
C GLU A 387 -0.12 25.37 6.13
N GLN A 388 -0.73 24.39 6.80
CA GLN A 388 -0.26 23.84 8.07
C GLN A 388 0.66 22.62 7.86
N GLY A 389 0.45 21.91 6.75
CA GLY A 389 1.23 20.76 6.34
C GLY A 389 0.54 19.42 6.57
N ARG A 390 1.02 18.40 5.86
CA ARG A 390 0.72 16.99 6.13
C ARG A 390 1.37 16.57 7.46
N ILE A 391 0.84 15.54 8.10
CA ILE A 391 1.44 15.02 9.33
C ILE A 391 2.71 14.23 9.01
N GLY A 392 3.83 14.63 9.60
CA GLY A 392 5.14 14.02 9.36
C GLY A 392 5.84 14.53 8.11
N ASP A 393 7.15 14.29 8.08
CA ASP A 393 8.03 14.80 7.04
C ASP A 393 8.33 13.73 5.98
N CYS A 394 8.61 14.18 4.76
CA CYS A 394 9.12 13.36 3.67
C CYS A 394 10.48 13.92 3.26
N SER A 395 11.45 13.06 2.98
CA SER A 395 12.81 13.50 2.60
C SER A 395 12.85 14.24 1.26
N PHE A 396 11.82 14.07 0.42
CA PHE A 396 11.76 14.61 -0.93
C PHE A 396 10.74 15.73 -1.10
N ASP A 397 9.96 16.14 -0.10
CA ASP A 397 8.93 17.17 -0.26
C ASP A 397 8.63 17.88 1.06
N LEU A 398 8.25 19.15 1.02
CA LEU A 398 7.74 19.86 2.19
C LEU A 398 6.39 19.31 2.61
N SER A 399 6.19 19.19 3.92
CA SER A 399 4.88 18.86 4.51
C SER A 399 3.85 19.94 4.15
N GLN A 400 4.24 21.22 4.19
CA GLN A 400 3.47 22.37 3.71
C GLN A 400 3.58 22.54 2.18
N SER A 401 2.68 23.31 1.59
CA SER A 401 2.69 23.61 0.16
C SER A 401 2.35 25.09 -0.05
N PRO A 402 3.31 26.00 0.22
CA PRO A 402 3.04 27.44 0.27
C PRO A 402 2.58 28.01 -1.07
N LEU A 403 3.17 27.58 -2.19
CA LEU A 403 2.74 28.01 -3.52
C LEU A 403 1.32 27.52 -3.84
N ALA A 404 0.98 26.28 -3.46
CA ALA A 404 -0.37 25.74 -3.61
C ALA A 404 -1.37 26.55 -2.79
N ALA A 405 -1.05 26.87 -1.53
CA ALA A 405 -1.87 27.72 -0.67
C ALA A 405 -2.07 29.12 -1.26
N PHE A 406 -0.99 29.73 -1.77
CA PHE A 406 -1.03 31.02 -2.45
C PHE A 406 -1.99 31.02 -3.65
N LEU A 407 -1.88 30.01 -4.52
CA LEU A 407 -2.73 29.91 -5.71
C LEU A 407 -4.20 29.71 -5.33
N MET A 408 -4.50 28.87 -4.32
CA MET A 408 -5.87 28.68 -3.84
C MET A 408 -6.48 29.98 -3.31
N ARG A 409 -5.69 30.75 -2.57
CA ARG A 409 -6.09 32.05 -2.02
C ARG A 409 -6.32 33.11 -3.09
N SER A 410 -5.44 33.14 -4.10
CA SER A 410 -5.43 34.18 -5.13
C SER A 410 -6.40 33.89 -6.28
N LEU A 411 -6.66 32.63 -6.61
CA LEU A 411 -7.44 32.24 -7.79
C LEU A 411 -8.76 31.54 -7.44
N GLY A 412 -8.85 30.92 -6.27
CA GLY A 412 -9.96 30.03 -5.93
C GLY A 412 -9.86 28.65 -6.61
N PHE A 413 -10.63 27.69 -6.09
CA PHE A 413 -10.60 26.30 -6.58
C PHE A 413 -11.16 26.14 -8.00
N GLU A 414 -12.16 26.94 -8.38
CA GLU A 414 -12.76 26.88 -9.71
C GLU A 414 -11.73 27.20 -10.79
N ARG A 415 -10.99 28.29 -10.60
CA ARG A 415 -9.94 28.68 -11.55
C ARG A 415 -8.79 27.68 -11.59
N ILE A 416 -8.42 27.09 -10.44
CA ILE A 416 -7.40 26.03 -10.40
C ILE A 416 -7.85 24.81 -11.19
N ASP A 417 -9.10 24.38 -11.05
CA ASP A 417 -9.61 23.23 -11.79
C ASP A 417 -9.65 23.50 -13.31
N GLN A 418 -9.98 24.73 -13.72
CA GLN A 418 -9.86 25.14 -15.14
C GLN A 418 -8.42 25.05 -15.65
N LEU A 419 -7.45 25.60 -14.90
CA LEU A 419 -6.03 25.56 -15.27
C LEU A 419 -5.50 24.12 -15.32
N TYR A 420 -5.93 23.27 -14.37
CA TYR A 420 -5.60 21.86 -14.35
C TYR A 420 -6.08 21.15 -15.63
N ARG A 421 -7.36 21.32 -16.00
CA ARG A 421 -7.92 20.70 -17.21
C ARG A 421 -7.25 21.20 -18.50
N GLN A 422 -6.87 22.48 -18.55
CA GLN A 422 -6.11 23.03 -19.67
C GLN A 422 -4.74 22.36 -19.79
N ALA A 423 -4.06 22.16 -18.66
CA ALA A 423 -2.77 21.47 -18.63
C ALA A 423 -2.89 19.98 -19.00
N GLU A 424 -3.97 19.30 -18.63
CA GLU A 424 -4.25 17.92 -19.08
C GLU A 424 -4.46 17.85 -20.60
N ALA A 425 -5.26 18.76 -21.16
CA ALA A 425 -5.58 18.79 -22.59
C ALA A 425 -4.35 18.98 -23.49
N VAL A 426 -3.34 19.72 -23.01
CA VAL A 426 -2.08 19.94 -23.73
C VAL A 426 -1.15 18.72 -23.66
N ASN A 427 -1.31 17.84 -22.67
CA ASN A 427 -0.47 16.66 -22.45
C ASN A 427 -1.11 15.34 -22.94
N ALA A 428 -2.30 15.38 -23.53
CA ALA A 428 -2.89 14.20 -24.17
C ALA A 428 -2.07 13.83 -25.43
N PRO A 429 -1.63 12.57 -25.59
CA PRO A 429 -0.95 12.17 -26.82
C PRO A 429 -1.92 12.36 -28.00
N SER A 430 -1.51 13.18 -28.96
CA SER A 430 -2.17 13.34 -30.27
C SER A 430 -2.12 12.06 -31.09
#